data_AF-A0A350LRF4-F1
#
_entry.id   AF-A0A350LRF4-F1
#
_cell.length_a   1.000
_cell.length_b   1.000
_cell.length_c   1.000
_cell.angle_alpha   90.00
_cell.angle_beta   90.00
_cell.angle_gamma   90.00
#
_symmetry.space_group_name_H-M   'P 1'
#
loop_
_entity.id
_entity.type
_entity.pdbx_description
1 polymer ?
#
loop_
_entity_poly.entity_id
_entity_poly.type
_entity_poly.pdbx_seq_one_letter_code
_entity_poly.pdbx_strand_id
1 'polypeptide(L)'
;MPFEPLATPEPTDPAARKRPAQATRLWPDLLGLLRRKPETDLDSLSKRILLPSLPVTDEEMARAMHQDRGQKLARQEMWAELAQVIEYTDAARLRTPGGENATTLLAVGARADVVAAAEDALHDGADPDPSGIDALEEMQAEYHDSYPCALIVALAHIDIGW
;
A
#
# COMPACT_ATOMS: atom_id res chain seq x y z
N MET A 1 2.00 9.04 -20.88
CA MET A 1 0.65 8.81 -21.44
C MET A 1 -0.23 9.98 -21.03
N PRO A 2 -0.55 10.91 -21.95
CA PRO A 2 -1.41 12.06 -21.65
C PRO A 2 -2.89 11.63 -21.61
N PHE A 3 -3.64 12.18 -20.65
CA PHE A 3 -5.06 11.90 -20.46
C PHE A 3 -5.89 12.55 -21.58
N GLU A 4 -6.66 11.75 -22.32
CA GLU A 4 -7.61 12.22 -23.34
C GLU A 4 -9.02 12.34 -22.72
N PRO A 5 -9.58 13.55 -22.64
CA PRO A 5 -10.91 13.75 -22.08
C PRO A 5 -12.02 13.27 -23.02
N LEU A 6 -13.07 12.66 -22.46
CA LEU A 6 -14.20 12.07 -23.19
C LEU A 6 -15.16 13.09 -23.82
N ALA A 7 -14.98 14.39 -23.59
CA ALA A 7 -15.77 15.44 -24.25
C ALA A 7 -14.98 16.75 -24.37
N THR A 8 -15.09 17.38 -25.54
CA THR A 8 -14.52 18.71 -25.81
C THR A 8 -15.41 19.78 -25.17
N PRO A 9 -14.86 20.75 -24.40
CA PRO A 9 -15.66 21.84 -23.88
C PRO A 9 -16.19 22.68 -25.04
N GLU A 10 -17.50 22.99 -25.04
CA GLU A 10 -18.09 23.84 -26.08
C GLU A 10 -17.49 25.25 -26.02
N PRO A 11 -17.20 25.87 -27.18
CA PRO A 11 -16.67 27.22 -27.22
C PRO A 11 -17.80 28.22 -26.92
N THR A 12 -17.67 28.95 -25.83
CA THR A 12 -18.50 30.12 -25.53
C THR A 12 -18.07 31.27 -26.44
N ASP A 13 -18.76 31.43 -27.57
CA ASP A 13 -18.59 32.60 -28.45
C ASP A 13 -19.39 33.79 -27.88
N PRO A 14 -18.74 34.90 -27.47
CA PRO A 14 -19.43 36.01 -26.82
C PRO A 14 -20.16 36.95 -27.79
N ALA A 15 -20.16 36.67 -29.11
CA ALA A 15 -20.58 37.66 -30.08
C ALA A 15 -21.40 37.11 -31.26
N ALA A 16 -22.58 36.52 -31.03
CA ALA A 16 -23.53 36.31 -32.12
C ALA A 16 -25.00 36.21 -31.68
N ARG A 17 -25.76 37.31 -31.84
CA ARG A 17 -26.96 37.40 -32.70
C ARG A 17 -27.80 38.65 -32.39
N LYS A 18 -27.71 39.66 -33.26
CA LYS A 18 -28.75 40.67 -33.45
C LYS A 18 -29.77 40.14 -34.47
N ARG A 19 -31.05 40.02 -34.12
CA ARG A 19 -32.19 39.94 -35.06
C ARG A 19 -33.49 40.49 -34.42
N PRO A 20 -34.46 40.94 -35.23
CA PRO A 20 -35.17 42.20 -35.00
C PRO A 20 -36.43 42.05 -34.13
N ALA A 21 -36.88 43.20 -33.62
CA ALA A 21 -38.09 43.36 -32.85
C ALA A 21 -39.34 42.94 -33.64
N GLN A 22 -40.07 41.96 -33.12
CA GLN A 22 -41.49 41.78 -33.41
C GLN A 22 -42.23 41.65 -32.08
N ALA A 23 -42.95 42.71 -31.74
CA ALA A 23 -43.94 42.70 -30.70
C ALA A 23 -45.08 41.77 -31.11
N THR A 24 -45.29 40.65 -30.43
CA THR A 24 -46.61 40.07 -30.24
C THR A 24 -46.67 39.18 -29.00
N ARG A 25 -47.58 39.58 -28.11
CA ARG A 25 -48.39 38.75 -27.21
C ARG A 25 -47.65 38.00 -26.08
N LEU A 26 -47.59 38.71 -24.96
CA LEU A 26 -47.48 38.22 -23.59
C LEU A 26 -48.52 37.12 -23.31
N TRP A 27 -48.11 35.86 -23.43
CA TRP A 27 -48.67 34.77 -22.64
C TRP A 27 -47.50 34.19 -21.85
N PRO A 28 -47.52 34.24 -20.52
CA PRO A 28 -46.46 33.63 -19.73
C PRO A 28 -46.49 32.12 -19.98
N ASP A 29 -45.39 31.58 -20.47
CA ASP A 29 -45.17 30.15 -20.59
C ASP A 29 -45.06 29.55 -19.17
N LEU A 30 -46.22 29.31 -18.56
CA LEU A 30 -46.36 28.81 -17.19
C LEU A 30 -45.77 27.39 -17.03
N LEU A 31 -45.41 26.72 -18.12
CA LEU A 31 -44.81 25.38 -18.12
C LEU A 31 -43.30 25.39 -18.32
N GLY A 32 -42.70 26.48 -18.82
CA GLY A 32 -41.24 26.66 -18.87
C GLY A 32 -40.61 26.94 -17.51
N LEU A 33 -41.38 27.48 -16.56
CA LEU A 33 -40.95 27.79 -15.19
C LEU A 33 -40.76 26.55 -14.30
N LEU A 34 -41.23 25.38 -14.73
CA LEU A 34 -41.20 24.15 -13.94
C LEU A 34 -40.04 23.21 -14.29
N ARG A 35 -39.25 23.50 -15.34
CA ARG A 35 -38.05 22.73 -15.65
C ARG A 35 -36.81 23.50 -15.21
N ARG A 36 -36.70 23.72 -13.88
CA ARG A 36 -35.37 23.94 -13.28
C ARG A 36 -34.54 22.71 -13.64
N LYS A 37 -33.53 22.89 -14.50
CA LYS A 37 -32.45 21.91 -14.62
C LYS A 37 -31.92 21.78 -13.18
N PRO A 38 -32.02 20.61 -12.53
CA PRO A 38 -31.50 20.49 -11.19
C PRO A 38 -30.02 20.87 -11.31
N GLU A 39 -29.63 21.97 -10.67
CA GLU A 39 -28.22 22.22 -10.44
C GLU A 39 -27.76 20.99 -9.68
N THR A 40 -26.98 20.17 -10.36
CA THR A 40 -26.40 18.97 -9.81
C THR A 40 -25.45 19.44 -8.72
N ASP A 41 -25.99 19.65 -7.53
CA ASP A 41 -25.25 20.11 -6.37
C ASP A 41 -24.27 19.01 -6.00
N LEU A 42 -23.04 19.15 -6.49
CA LEU A 42 -21.96 18.21 -6.28
C LEU A 42 -21.69 18.04 -4.78
N ASP A 43 -21.96 19.05 -3.96
CA ASP A 43 -21.82 19.00 -2.50
C ASP A 43 -22.94 18.17 -1.84
N SER A 44 -24.15 18.18 -2.40
CA SER A 44 -25.24 17.28 -2.00
C SER A 44 -25.03 15.84 -2.49
N LEU A 45 -24.48 15.66 -3.70
CA LEU A 45 -24.14 14.34 -4.23
C LEU A 45 -22.94 13.72 -3.52
N SER A 46 -21.91 14.49 -3.18
CA SER A 46 -20.73 14.00 -2.45
C SER A 46 -21.12 13.48 -1.06
N LYS A 47 -22.06 14.16 -0.36
CA LYS A 47 -22.65 13.73 0.91
C LYS A 47 -23.44 12.42 0.81
N ARG A 48 -23.80 11.97 -0.39
CA ARG A 48 -24.53 10.72 -0.67
C ARG A 48 -23.63 9.58 -1.13
N ILE A 49 -22.36 9.84 -1.42
CA ILE A 49 -21.40 8.79 -1.76
C ILE A 49 -20.81 8.24 -0.48
N LEU A 50 -21.49 7.26 0.10
CA LEU A 50 -20.87 6.35 1.06
C LEU A 50 -20.15 5.27 0.25
N LEU A 51 -18.84 5.46 0.03
CA LEU A 51 -18.01 4.41 -0.53
C LEU A 51 -17.51 3.55 0.64
N PRO A 52 -18.06 2.35 0.88
CA PRO A 52 -17.50 1.47 1.89
C PRO A 52 -16.08 1.11 1.47
N SER A 53 -15.11 1.50 2.27
CA SER A 53 -13.74 1.04 2.15
C SER A 53 -13.46 0.01 3.24
N LEU A 54 -12.73 -1.04 2.87
CA LEU A 54 -12.06 -1.88 3.85
C LEU A 54 -10.72 -1.19 4.12
N PRO A 55 -10.47 -0.67 5.35
CA PRO A 55 -9.27 0.12 5.62
C PRO A 55 -7.99 -0.73 5.55
N VAL A 56 -8.10 -2.05 5.71
CA VAL A 56 -7.00 -3.00 5.63
C VAL A 56 -7.41 -4.13 4.71
N THR A 57 -6.63 -4.37 3.65
CA THR A 57 -6.95 -5.42 2.67
C THR A 57 -6.59 -6.81 3.21
N ASP A 58 -7.21 -7.86 2.67
CA ASP A 58 -6.83 -9.26 2.99
C ASP A 58 -5.33 -9.51 2.76
N GLU A 59 -4.77 -8.84 1.75
CA GLU A 59 -3.34 -8.90 1.45
C GLU A 59 -2.49 -8.28 2.55
N GLU A 60 -2.87 -7.09 3.01
CA GLU A 60 -2.16 -6.41 4.10
C GLU A 60 -2.23 -7.19 5.41
N MET A 61 -3.40 -7.78 5.71
CA MET A 61 -3.54 -8.70 6.85
C MET A 61 -2.64 -9.92 6.72
N ALA A 62 -2.60 -10.55 5.54
CA ALA A 62 -1.76 -11.73 5.31
C ALA A 62 -0.26 -11.41 5.43
N ARG A 63 0.17 -10.25 4.91
CA ARG A 63 1.54 -9.77 5.05
C ARG A 63 1.93 -9.57 6.51
N ALA A 64 1.13 -8.79 7.23
CA ALA A 64 1.34 -8.49 8.64
C ALA A 64 1.43 -9.78 9.46
N MET A 65 0.52 -10.74 9.23
CA MET A 65 0.54 -12.02 9.94
C MET A 65 1.87 -12.78 9.77
N HIS A 66 2.44 -12.84 8.56
CA HIS A 66 3.71 -13.53 8.33
C HIS A 66 4.90 -12.77 8.94
N GLN A 67 4.94 -11.44 8.79
CA GLN A 67 5.99 -10.61 9.37
C GLN A 67 5.95 -10.64 10.91
N ASP A 68 4.78 -10.44 11.51
CA ASP A 68 4.57 -10.51 12.96
C ASP A 68 4.99 -11.87 13.51
N ARG A 69 4.68 -12.96 12.79
CA ARG A 69 5.11 -14.31 13.20
C ARG A 69 6.63 -14.45 13.16
N GLY A 70 7.27 -13.99 12.08
CA GLY A 70 8.73 -14.01 11.95
C GLY A 70 9.42 -13.23 13.07
N GLN A 71 8.98 -11.99 13.30
CA GLN A 71 9.51 -11.11 14.34
C GLN A 71 9.29 -11.69 15.73
N LYS A 72 8.10 -12.24 16.02
CA LYS A 72 7.79 -12.82 17.31
C LYS A 72 8.70 -14.02 17.64
N LEU A 73 8.94 -14.90 16.68
CA LEU A 73 9.80 -16.07 16.88
C LEU A 73 11.26 -15.64 17.07
N ALA A 74 11.75 -14.68 16.27
CA ALA A 74 13.09 -14.12 16.41
C ALA A 74 13.32 -13.48 17.79
N ARG A 75 12.40 -12.63 18.26
CA ARG A 75 12.47 -11.99 19.59
C ARG A 75 12.48 -12.95 20.78
N GLN A 76 12.07 -14.20 20.56
CA GLN A 76 12.04 -15.25 21.58
C GLN A 76 13.16 -16.28 21.41
N GLU A 77 14.13 -16.00 20.52
CA GLU A 77 15.23 -16.92 20.19
C GLU A 77 14.73 -18.30 19.71
N MET A 78 13.51 -18.36 19.15
CA MET A 78 12.88 -19.59 18.69
C MET A 78 13.34 -19.97 17.27
N TRP A 79 14.65 -19.94 17.04
CA TRP A 79 15.27 -20.08 15.71
C TRP A 79 14.98 -21.42 15.06
N ALA A 80 15.01 -22.51 15.82
CA ALA A 80 14.68 -23.84 15.31
C ALA A 80 13.22 -23.95 14.83
N GLU A 81 12.27 -23.31 15.52
CA GLU A 81 10.86 -23.28 15.08
C GLU A 81 10.70 -22.36 13.87
N LEU A 82 11.33 -21.19 13.88
CA LEU A 82 11.30 -20.27 12.74
C LEU A 82 11.85 -20.91 11.47
N ALA A 83 12.95 -21.65 11.58
CA ALA A 83 13.54 -22.39 10.47
C ALA A 83 12.56 -23.41 9.88
N GLN A 84 11.90 -24.23 10.73
CA GLN A 84 10.89 -25.19 10.29
C GLN A 84 9.70 -24.51 9.60
N VAL A 85 9.25 -23.36 10.10
CA VAL A 85 8.16 -22.61 9.47
C VAL A 85 8.58 -22.10 8.10
N ILE A 86 9.79 -21.56 7.97
CA ILE A 86 10.34 -21.08 6.68
C ILE A 86 10.51 -22.22 5.67
N GLU A 87 11.05 -23.37 6.11
CA GLU A 87 11.19 -24.57 5.28
C GLU A 87 9.83 -25.04 4.76
N TYR A 88 8.84 -25.10 5.65
CA TYR A 88 7.49 -25.48 5.28
C TYR A 88 6.88 -24.50 4.26
N THR A 89 6.97 -23.19 4.51
CA THR A 89 6.38 -22.20 3.59
C THR A 89 7.06 -22.20 2.23
N ASP A 90 8.37 -22.45 2.20
CA ASP A 90 9.13 -22.52 0.96
C ASP A 90 8.79 -23.78 0.16
N ALA A 91 8.78 -24.94 0.82
CA ALA A 91 8.40 -26.20 0.21
C ALA A 91 6.96 -26.18 -0.33
N ALA A 92 6.03 -25.57 0.41
CA ALA A 92 4.65 -25.40 0.00
C ALA A 92 4.45 -24.30 -1.05
N ARG A 93 5.48 -23.49 -1.34
CA ARG A 93 5.40 -22.26 -2.15
C ARG A 93 4.24 -21.38 -1.71
N LEU A 94 4.08 -21.23 -0.40
CA LEU A 94 2.95 -20.52 0.21
C LEU A 94 3.01 -19.03 -0.18
N ARG A 95 1.86 -18.48 -0.57
CA ARG A 95 1.73 -17.09 -0.99
C ARG A 95 0.56 -16.40 -0.30
N THR A 96 0.69 -15.10 -0.10
CA THR A 96 -0.43 -14.22 0.26
C THR A 96 -1.44 -14.13 -0.91
N PRO A 97 -2.68 -13.64 -0.68
CA PRO A 97 -3.65 -13.43 -1.75
C PRO A 97 -3.15 -12.57 -2.92
N GLY A 98 -2.27 -11.60 -2.64
CA GLY A 98 -1.58 -10.73 -3.61
C GLY A 98 -0.33 -11.36 -4.24
N GLY A 99 0.02 -12.59 -3.85
CA GLY A 99 1.09 -13.38 -4.49
C GLY A 99 2.47 -13.24 -3.84
N GLU A 100 2.59 -12.53 -2.72
CA GLU A 100 3.86 -12.37 -2.01
C GLU A 100 4.28 -13.68 -1.34
N ASN A 101 5.58 -13.99 -1.35
CA ASN A 101 6.08 -15.26 -0.80
C ASN A 101 6.10 -15.19 0.74
N ALA A 102 5.41 -16.13 1.40
CA ALA A 102 5.37 -16.22 2.85
C ALA A 102 6.77 -16.43 3.47
N THR A 103 7.65 -17.18 2.82
CA THR A 103 9.05 -17.37 3.25
C THR A 103 9.78 -16.04 3.36
N THR A 104 9.67 -15.19 2.34
CA THR A 104 10.30 -13.87 2.35
C THR A 104 9.71 -12.99 3.44
N LEU A 105 8.40 -13.03 3.65
CA LEU A 105 7.72 -12.25 4.67
C LEU A 105 8.10 -12.67 6.11
N LEU A 106 8.24 -13.97 6.36
CA LEU A 106 8.75 -14.48 7.63
C LEU A 106 10.19 -14.00 7.87
N ALA A 107 11.05 -14.06 6.85
CA ALA A 107 12.42 -13.58 6.95
C ALA A 107 12.50 -12.05 7.11
N VAL A 108 11.56 -11.28 6.54
CA VAL A 108 11.43 -9.82 6.76
C VAL A 108 11.12 -9.56 8.22
N GLY A 109 10.11 -10.24 8.77
CA GLY A 109 9.78 -10.14 10.19
C GLY A 109 10.95 -10.49 11.10
N ALA A 110 11.66 -11.57 10.80
CA ALA A 110 12.76 -12.08 11.63
C ALA A 110 13.92 -11.09 11.78
N ARG A 111 14.22 -10.29 10.75
CA ARG A 111 15.30 -9.30 10.75
C ARG A 111 14.84 -7.86 11.02
N ALA A 112 13.54 -7.64 11.16
CA ALA A 112 12.94 -6.31 11.20
C ALA A 112 13.55 -5.41 12.28
N ASP A 113 13.82 -5.96 13.47
CA ASP A 113 14.36 -5.16 14.58
C ASP A 113 15.81 -4.70 14.31
N VAL A 114 16.65 -5.58 13.76
CA VAL A 114 18.04 -5.28 13.44
C VAL A 114 18.13 -4.27 12.30
N VAL A 115 17.34 -4.48 11.24
CA VAL A 115 17.30 -3.57 10.08
C VAL A 115 16.76 -2.20 10.50
N ALA A 116 15.65 -2.13 11.25
CA ALA A 116 15.09 -0.86 11.69
C ALA A 116 16.07 -0.07 12.58
N ALA A 117 16.77 -0.74 13.51
CA ALA A 117 17.78 -0.08 14.34
C ALA A 117 18.95 0.48 13.52
N ALA A 118 19.38 -0.25 12.48
CA ALA A 118 20.41 0.22 11.57
C ALA A 118 19.94 1.39 10.70
N GLU A 119 18.71 1.30 10.16
CA GLU A 119 18.09 2.38 9.37
C GLU A 119 17.94 3.67 10.19
N ASP A 120 17.50 3.58 11.45
CA ASP A 120 17.40 4.72 12.36
C ASP A 120 18.76 5.39 12.60
N ALA A 121 19.82 4.59 12.84
CA ALA A 121 21.17 5.12 13.01
C ALA A 121 21.69 5.83 11.75
N LEU A 122 21.50 5.21 10.57
CA LEU A 122 21.88 5.80 9.28
C LEU A 122 21.11 7.08 8.99
N HIS A 123 19.82 7.12 9.33
CA HIS A 123 18.99 8.31 9.18
C HIS A 123 19.52 9.50 9.98
N ASP A 124 20.00 9.22 11.20
CA ASP A 124 20.60 10.21 12.09
C ASP A 124 22.07 10.55 11.74
N GLY A 125 22.63 9.92 10.70
CA GLY A 125 24.02 10.11 10.27
C GLY A 125 25.05 9.47 11.22
N ALA A 126 24.62 8.49 12.03
CA ALA A 126 25.47 7.68 12.87
C ALA A 126 25.80 6.35 12.19
N ASP A 127 26.91 5.73 12.61
CA ASP A 127 27.22 4.37 12.20
C ASP A 127 26.29 3.39 12.95
N PRO A 128 25.67 2.41 12.27
CA PRO A 128 24.89 1.36 12.90
C PRO A 128 25.70 0.59 13.95
N ASP A 129 25.06 0.23 15.06
CA ASP A 129 25.66 -0.67 16.05
C ASP A 129 25.79 -2.08 15.44
N PRO A 130 27.02 -2.64 15.33
CA PRO A 130 27.22 -3.98 14.77
C PRO A 130 26.57 -5.09 15.61
N SER A 131 26.26 -4.84 16.89
CA SER A 131 25.76 -5.86 17.81
C SER A 131 24.52 -6.61 17.31
N GLY A 132 23.64 -5.95 16.56
CA GLY A 132 22.45 -6.57 15.97
C GLY A 132 22.79 -7.60 14.88
N ILE A 133 23.72 -7.26 14.00
CA ILE A 133 24.20 -8.19 12.95
C ILE A 133 25.07 -9.28 13.56
N ASP A 134 25.96 -8.95 14.49
CA ASP A 134 26.80 -9.91 15.19
C ASP A 134 25.95 -11.00 15.88
N ALA A 135 24.84 -10.63 16.51
CA ALA A 135 23.91 -11.59 17.11
C ALA A 135 23.25 -12.52 16.09
N LEU A 136 22.87 -12.01 14.91
CA LEU A 136 22.34 -12.83 13.83
C LEU A 136 23.40 -13.78 13.24
N GLU A 137 24.66 -13.34 13.16
CA GLU A 137 25.79 -14.17 12.72
C GLU A 137 26.13 -15.26 13.75
N GLU A 138 26.09 -14.95 15.05
CA GLU A 138 26.23 -15.94 16.11
C GLU A 138 25.13 -17.00 16.05
N MET A 139 23.88 -16.57 15.85
CA MET A 139 22.75 -17.48 15.60
C MET A 139 23.00 -18.35 14.37
N GLN A 140 23.46 -17.80 13.24
CA GLN A 140 23.79 -18.61 12.06
C GLN A 140 24.93 -19.59 12.34
N ALA A 141 25.93 -19.23 13.15
CA ALA A 141 27.00 -20.14 13.53
C ALA A 141 26.48 -21.33 14.36
N GLU A 142 25.53 -21.10 15.27
CA GLU A 142 24.84 -22.16 16.02
C GLU A 142 24.02 -23.07 15.07
N TYR A 143 23.32 -22.48 14.11
CA TYR A 143 22.46 -23.17 13.14
C TYR A 143 23.09 -23.25 11.73
N HIS A 144 24.37 -23.61 11.63
CA HIS A 144 25.15 -23.53 10.39
C HIS A 144 24.60 -24.28 9.17
N ASP A 145 23.89 -25.40 9.39
CA ASP A 145 23.27 -26.19 8.31
C ASP A 145 21.85 -25.71 7.94
N SER A 146 21.30 -24.74 8.67
CA SER A 146 19.96 -24.20 8.47
C SER A 146 19.96 -23.13 7.39
N TYR A 147 19.52 -23.48 6.17
CA TYR A 147 19.36 -22.49 5.11
C TYR A 147 18.40 -21.33 5.48
N PRO A 148 17.31 -21.53 6.26
CA PRO A 148 16.48 -20.42 6.72
C PRO A 148 17.25 -19.41 7.58
N CYS A 149 18.10 -19.88 8.48
CA CYS A 149 18.92 -19.01 9.33
C CYS A 149 19.92 -18.25 8.47
N ALA A 150 20.62 -18.93 7.55
CA ALA A 150 21.52 -18.29 6.61
C ALA A 150 20.83 -17.26 5.71
N LEU A 151 19.59 -17.54 5.28
CA LEU A 151 18.77 -16.61 4.50
C LEU A 151 18.44 -15.33 5.27
N ILE A 152 18.07 -15.44 6.55
CA ILE A 152 17.77 -14.28 7.39
C ILE A 152 18.99 -13.37 7.51
N VAL A 153 20.17 -13.93 7.83
CA VAL A 153 21.43 -13.17 7.93
C VAL A 153 21.80 -12.51 6.61
N ALA A 154 21.73 -13.25 5.51
CA ALA A 154 22.07 -12.73 4.19
C ALA A 154 21.15 -11.56 3.78
N LEU A 155 19.85 -11.67 4.05
CA LEU A 155 18.90 -10.59 3.76
C LEU A 155 19.09 -9.39 4.68
N ALA A 156 19.47 -9.59 5.95
CA ALA A 156 19.79 -8.48 6.86
C ALA A 156 20.99 -7.67 6.37
N HIS A 157 22.06 -8.34 5.94
CA HIS A 157 23.21 -7.69 5.31
C HIS A 157 22.84 -6.91 4.05
N ILE A 158 21.97 -7.47 3.20
CA ILE A 158 21.50 -6.80 1.98
C ILE A 158 20.71 -5.53 2.31
N ASP A 159 19.81 -5.60 3.28
CA ASP A 159 18.95 -4.47 3.63
C ASP A 159 19.74 -3.33 4.29
N ILE A 160 20.72 -3.63 5.13
CA ILE A 160 21.57 -2.61 5.79
C ILE A 160 22.60 -2.02 4.83
N GLY A 161 23.11 -2.82 3.89
CA GLY A 161 24.21 -2.42 3.00
C GLY A 161 23.79 -1.63 1.75
N TRP A 162 22.50 -1.41 1.52
CA TRP A 162 21.98 -0.69 0.34
C TRP A 162 21.99 0.82 0.51
#